data_AF-A0A951AN16-F1
#
_entry.id   AF-A0A951AN16-F1
#
_cell.length_a   1.000
_cell.length_b   1.000
_cell.length_c   1.000
_cell.angle_alpha   90.00
_cell.angle_beta   90.00
_cell.angle_gamma   90.00
#
_symmetry.space_group_name_H-M   'P 1'
#
loop_
_entity.id
_entity.type
_entity.pdbx_description
1 polymer ?
#
loop_
_entity_poly.entity_id
_entity_poly.type
_entity_poly.pdbx_seq_one_letter_code
_entity_poly.pdbx_strand_id
1 'polypeptide(L)'
;MPWPECWVRRLTGLPCPTCGATRCATSLAHGDLVGAWRHNPLIFVCYGGTLLLNLYAAAVLLFRLRRLRLANVPVKVKRALSAVIIIALTANWIYLLVNH
;
A
#
# COMPACT_ATOMS: atom_id res chain seq x y z
N MET A 1 22.64 4.44 -7.44
CA MET A 1 21.74 5.16 -8.37
C MET A 1 21.00 6.25 -7.61
N PRO A 2 21.08 7.53 -8.02
CA PRO A 2 20.23 8.56 -7.44
C PRO A 2 18.80 8.25 -7.85
N TRP A 3 17.94 7.99 -6.86
CA TRP A 3 16.53 7.71 -7.10
C TRP A 3 15.84 8.99 -7.56
N PRO A 4 14.87 8.92 -8.49
CA PRO A 4 14.17 10.10 -8.97
C PRO A 4 13.53 10.83 -7.78
N GLU A 5 13.90 12.09 -7.60
CA GLU A 5 13.31 12.93 -6.57
C GLU A 5 11.82 13.17 -6.88
N CYS A 6 10.95 13.16 -5.86
CA CYS A 6 9.53 13.46 -6.09
C CYS A 6 9.43 14.92 -6.56
N TRP A 7 9.04 15.12 -7.82
CA TRP A 7 8.85 16.45 -8.41
C TRP A 7 7.91 17.32 -7.59
N VAL A 8 6.89 16.74 -6.96
CA VAL A 8 5.99 17.44 -6.04
C VAL A 8 6.78 18.02 -4.86
N ARG A 9 7.60 17.22 -4.18
CA ARG A 9 8.48 17.70 -3.08
C ARG A 9 9.40 18.82 -3.56
N ARG A 10 9.93 18.72 -4.78
CA ARG A 10 10.82 19.74 -5.36
C ARG A 10 10.07 21.05 -5.69
N LEU A 11 8.79 20.98 -6.03
CA LEU A 11 7.99 22.14 -6.44
C LEU A 11 7.22 22.78 -5.27
N THR A 12 6.72 21.98 -4.32
CA THR A 12 5.88 22.44 -3.19
C THR A 12 6.59 22.35 -1.84
N GLY A 13 7.77 21.74 -1.74
CA GLY A 13 8.45 21.47 -0.47
C GLY A 13 7.82 20.34 0.36
N LEU A 14 6.67 19.80 -0.05
CA LEU A 14 5.92 18.80 0.70
C LEU A 14 6.10 17.38 0.12
N PRO A 15 6.37 16.35 0.94
CA PRO A 15 6.44 14.97 0.47
C PRO A 15 5.07 14.50 -0.04
N CYS A 16 5.05 14.00 -1.29
CA CYS A 16 3.89 13.33 -1.87
C CYS A 16 3.60 12.01 -1.11
N PRO A 17 2.34 11.53 -1.01
CA PRO A 17 2.02 10.29 -0.28
C PRO A 17 2.70 9.04 -0.85
N THR A 18 3.12 9.12 -2.12
CA THR A 18 3.85 8.08 -2.85
C THR A 18 5.37 8.31 -2.88
N CYS A 19 5.89 9.32 -2.16
CA CYS A 19 7.33 9.57 -2.10
C CYS A 19 8.03 8.35 -1.50
N GLY A 20 9.03 7.79 -2.20
CA GLY A 20 9.69 6.55 -1.79
C GLY A 20 9.05 5.24 -2.28
N ALA A 21 7.96 5.31 -3.08
CA ALA A 21 7.32 4.11 -3.67
C ALA A 21 8.32 3.23 -4.44
N THR A 22 9.22 3.83 -5.23
CA THR A 22 10.22 3.09 -6.00
C THR A 22 11.22 2.36 -5.09
N ARG A 23 11.65 2.97 -3.97
CA ARG A 23 12.52 2.32 -2.97
C ARG A 23 11.82 1.20 -2.23
N CYS A 24 10.54 1.40 -1.92
CA CYS A 24 9.71 0.36 -1.32
C CYS A 24 9.58 -0.85 -2.28
N ALA A 25 9.25 -0.60 -3.54
CA ALA A 25 9.14 -1.64 -4.57
C ALA A 25 10.46 -2.37 -4.81
N THR A 26 11.59 -1.67 -4.85
CA THR A 26 12.89 -2.32 -5.03
C THR A 26 13.31 -3.12 -3.79
N SER A 27 13.02 -2.63 -2.58
CA SER A 27 13.29 -3.40 -1.35
C SER A 27 12.43 -4.67 -1.29
N LEU A 28 11.14 -4.55 -1.66
CA LEU A 28 10.24 -5.70 -1.83
C LEU A 28 10.78 -6.70 -2.87
N ALA A 29 11.28 -6.22 -4.00
CA ALA A 29 11.88 -7.08 -5.04
C ALA A 29 13.16 -7.79 -4.58
N HIS A 30 13.92 -7.18 -3.67
CA HIS A 30 15.09 -7.81 -3.03
C HIS A 30 14.71 -8.70 -1.83
N GLY A 31 13.42 -8.79 -1.48
CA GLY A 31 12.95 -9.55 -0.31
C GLY A 31 13.14 -8.84 1.04
N ASP A 32 13.56 -7.57 1.04
CA ASP A 32 13.69 -6.77 2.25
C ASP A 32 12.35 -6.13 2.63
N LEU A 33 11.54 -6.88 3.37
CA LEU A 33 10.24 -6.43 3.88
C LEU A 33 10.38 -5.28 4.90
N VAL A 34 11.45 -5.30 5.70
CA VAL A 34 11.67 -4.30 6.75
C VAL A 34 12.10 -2.97 6.13
N GLY A 35 13.01 -3.00 5.15
CA GLY A 35 13.39 -1.85 4.36
C GLY A 35 12.23 -1.28 3.57
N ALA A 36 11.40 -2.13 2.96
CA ALA A 36 10.21 -1.70 2.25
C ALA A 36 9.20 -0.97 3.16
N TRP A 37 8.93 -1.50 4.35
CA TRP A 37 8.09 -0.85 5.36
C TRP A 37 8.65 0.50 5.79
N ARG A 38 9.97 0.58 6.02
CA ARG A 38 10.65 1.83 6.41
C ARG A 38 10.64 2.88 5.30
N HIS A 39 10.64 2.47 4.03
CA HIS A 39 10.66 3.40 2.91
C HIS A 39 9.31 4.03 2.62
N ASN A 40 8.24 3.24 2.60
CA ASN A 40 6.89 3.77 2.47
C ASN A 40 5.87 2.70 2.95
N PRO A 41 5.36 2.81 4.19
CA PRO A 41 4.47 1.80 4.74
C PRO A 41 3.12 1.74 4.00
N LEU A 42 2.64 2.86 3.43
CA LEU A 42 1.43 2.87 2.60
C LEU A 42 1.59 2.01 1.34
N ILE A 43 2.68 2.23 0.60
CA ILE A 43 2.95 1.50 -0.63
C ILE A 43 3.22 0.01 -0.34
N PHE A 44 3.87 -0.29 0.77
CA PHE A 44 4.05 -1.67 1.23
C PHE A 44 2.71 -2.38 1.45
N VAL A 45 1.77 -1.74 2.17
CA VAL A 45 0.43 -2.30 2.38
C VAL A 45 -0.34 -2.44 1.07
N CYS A 46 -0.23 -1.47 0.15
CA CYS A 46 -0.85 -1.58 -1.17
C CYS A 46 -0.32 -2.77 -1.98
N TYR A 47 1.00 -2.95 -2.05
CA TYR A 47 1.61 -4.09 -2.75
C TYR A 47 1.29 -5.42 -2.07
N GLY A 48 1.33 -5.49 -0.74
CA GLY A 48 0.94 -6.70 -0.01
C GLY A 48 -0.53 -7.05 -0.23
N GLY A 49 -1.42 -6.06 -0.22
CA GLY A 49 -2.85 -6.24 -0.46
C GLY A 49 -3.15 -6.74 -1.88
N THR A 50 -2.50 -6.18 -2.91
CA THR A 50 -2.68 -6.66 -4.29
C THR A 50 -2.13 -8.07 -4.47
N LEU A 51 -1.00 -8.40 -3.84
CA LEU A 51 -0.45 -9.76 -3.87
C LEU A 51 -1.41 -10.77 -3.22
N LEU A 52 -1.94 -10.46 -2.03
CA LEU A 52 -2.91 -11.31 -1.35
C LEU A 52 -4.19 -11.51 -2.16
N LEU A 53 -4.71 -10.45 -2.80
CA LEU A 53 -5.87 -10.54 -3.67
C LEU A 53 -5.60 -11.40 -4.91
N ASN A 54 -4.41 -11.31 -5.50
CA ASN A 54 -4.01 -12.17 -6.62
C ASN A 54 -3.86 -13.63 -6.20
N LEU A 55 -3.23 -13.90 -5.05
CA LEU A 55 -3.12 -15.26 -4.50
C LEU A 55 -4.50 -15.85 -4.19
N TYR A 56 -5.39 -15.05 -3.61
CA TYR A 56 -6.77 -15.45 -3.37
C TYR A 56 -7.51 -15.75 -4.69
N ALA A 57 -7.38 -14.90 -5.70
CA ALA A 57 -7.98 -15.12 -7.02
C ALA A 57 -7.42 -16.37 -7.70
N ALA A 58 -6.10 -16.58 -7.64
CA ALA A 58 -5.43 -17.78 -8.15
C ALA A 58 -5.90 -19.04 -7.44
N ALA A 59 -6.00 -19.03 -6.10
CA ALA A 59 -6.52 -20.16 -5.33
C ALA A 59 -7.99 -20.46 -5.68
N VAL A 60 -8.84 -19.44 -5.82
CA VAL A 60 -10.23 -19.62 -6.25
C VAL A 60 -10.32 -20.26 -7.64
N LEU A 61 -9.49 -19.82 -8.58
CA LEU A 61 -9.44 -20.37 -9.94
C LEU A 61 -8.91 -21.81 -9.96
N LEU A 62 -7.81 -22.09 -9.25
CA LEU A 62 -7.15 -23.39 -9.19
C LEU A 62 -7.98 -24.44 -8.47
N PHE A 63 -8.56 -24.09 -7.31
CA PHE A 63 -9.36 -25.02 -6.51
C PHE A 63 -10.85 -25.04 -6.91
N ARG A 64 -11.24 -24.32 -7.98
CA ARG A 64 -12.65 -24.07 -8.37
C ARG A 64 -13.56 -23.75 -7.17
N LEU A 65 -13.02 -23.06 -6.17
CA LEU A 65 -13.80 -22.66 -5.02
C LEU A 65 -14.87 -21.69 -5.50
N ARG A 66 -16.05 -21.69 -4.87
CA ARG A 66 -17.03 -20.64 -5.14
C ARG A 66 -16.33 -19.31 -4.90
N ARG A 67 -16.15 -18.53 -5.96
CA ARG A 67 -15.65 -17.15 -5.89
C ARG A 67 -16.40 -16.49 -4.75
N LEU A 68 -15.71 -15.93 -3.75
CA LEU A 68 -16.38 -15.11 -2.74
C LEU A 68 -17.06 -13.98 -3.52
N ARG A 69 -18.36 -14.14 -3.75
CA ARG A 69 -19.21 -13.06 -4.18
C ARG A 69 -19.24 -12.12 -2.98
N LEU A 70 -18.42 -11.08 -3.01
CA LEU A 70 -18.58 -9.88 -2.17
C LEU A 70 -19.89 -9.13 -2.54
N ALA A 71 -20.96 -9.85 -2.88
CA ALA A 71 -22.26 -9.31 -3.22
C ALA A 71 -22.99 -8.84 -1.96
N ASN A 72 -22.68 -9.42 -0.79
CA ASN A 72 -23.32 -9.10 0.50
C ASN A 72 -22.30 -8.70 1.58
N VAL A 73 -21.30 -7.86 1.24
CA VAL A 73 -20.46 -7.26 2.30
C VAL A 73 -21.32 -6.24 3.06
N PRO A 74 -21.50 -6.38 4.38
CA PRO A 74 -22.29 -5.42 5.15
C PRO A 74 -21.72 -4.01 4.98
N VAL A 75 -22.59 -3.01 4.82
CA VAL A 75 -22.18 -1.59 4.70
C VAL A 75 -21.28 -1.16 5.86
N LYS A 76 -21.50 -1.72 7.06
CA LYS A 76 -20.65 -1.51 8.24
C LYS A 76 -19.20 -1.96 8.02
N VAL A 77 -18.99 -3.11 7.38
CA VAL A 77 -17.66 -3.65 7.08
C VAL A 77 -16.98 -2.82 6.00
N LYS A 78 -17.71 -2.41 4.96
CA LYS A 78 -17.20 -1.47 3.96
C LYS A 78 -16.77 -0.14 4.60
N ARG A 79 -17.61 0.44 5.47
CA ARG A 79 -17.30 1.69 6.17
C ARG A 79 -16.11 1.55 7.12
N ALA A 80 -16.02 0.44 7.86
CA ALA A 80 -14.89 0.17 8.74
C ALA A 80 -13.59 0.05 7.94
N LEU A 81 -13.60 -0.71 6.84
CA LEU A 81 -12.43 -0.83 5.95
C LEU A 81 -12.03 0.53 5.35
N SER A 82 -13.00 1.32 4.86
CA SER A 82 -12.73 2.66 4.34
C SER A 82 -12.17 3.59 5.43
N ALA A 83 -12.72 3.56 6.64
CA ALA A 83 -12.20 4.35 7.76
C ALA A 83 -10.78 3.94 8.13
N VAL A 84 -10.49 2.63 8.18
CA VAL A 84 -9.13 2.10 8.44
C VAL A 84 -8.16 2.54 7.34
N ILE A 85 -8.56 2.50 6.06
CA ILE A 85 -7.74 2.97 4.94
C ILE A 85 -7.46 4.47 5.06
N ILE A 86 -8.47 5.28 5.38
CA ILE A 86 -8.32 6.73 5.56
C ILE A 86 -7.40 7.04 6.74
N ILE A 87 -7.56 6.34 7.87
CA ILE A 87 -6.69 6.49 9.06
C ILE A 87 -5.25 6.08 8.72
N ALA A 88 -5.06 4.99 7.98
CA ALA A 88 -3.73 4.57 7.56
C ALA A 88 -3.08 5.57 6.60
N LEU A 89 -3.85 6.16 5.68
CA LEU A 89 -3.41 7.23 4.79
C LEU A 89 -2.98 8.48 5.56
N THR A 90 -3.79 8.94 6.51
CA THR A 90 -3.48 10.13 7.31
C THR A 90 -2.31 9.88 8.25
N ALA A 91 -2.24 8.71 8.90
CA ALA A 91 -1.11 8.32 9.74
C ALA A 91 0.20 8.21 8.93
N ASN A 92 0.15 7.63 7.72
CA ASN A 92 1.29 7.58 6.81
C ASN A 92 1.73 8.99 6.38
N TRP A 93 0.78 9.89 6.13
CA TRP A 93 1.10 11.26 5.74
C TRP A 93 1.73 12.06 6.88
N ILE A 94 1.24 11.88 8.11
CA ILE A 94 1.85 12.44 9.32
C ILE A 94 3.26 11.86 9.53
N TYR A 95 3.44 10.55 9.35
CA TYR A 95 4.77 9.92 9.46
C TYR A 95 5.76 10.48 8.44
N LEU A 96 5.33 10.70 7.19
CA LEU A 96 6.13 11.34 6.16
C LEU A 96 6.42 12.82 6.42
N LEU A 97 5.55 13.53 7.16
CA LEU A 97 5.79 14.92 7.57
C LEU A 97 6.76 15.03 8.75
N VAL A 98 6.71 14.08 9.70
CA VAL A 98 7.55 14.09 10.92
C VAL A 98 8.96 13.58 10.64
N ASN A 99 9.12 12.65 9.70
CA ASN A 99 10.39 11.94 9.47
C ASN A 99 11.22 12.52 8.32
N HIS A 100 11.06 13.81 8.05
CA HIS A 100 11.51 14.49 6.83
C HIS A 100 11.92 15.94 7.13
#